data_AF-A0A3D6EHS2-F1
#
_entry.id   AF-A0A3D6EHS2-F1
#
_cell.length_a   1.000
_cell.length_b   1.000
_cell.length_c   1.000
_cell.angle_alpha   90.00
_cell.angle_beta   90.00
_cell.angle_gamma   90.00
#
_symmetry.space_group_name_H-M   'P 1'
#
loop_
_entity.id
_entity.type
_entity.pdbx_description
1 polymer ?
#
loop_
_entity_poly.entity_id
_entity_poly.type
_entity_poly.pdbx_seq_one_letter_code
_entity_poly.pdbx_strand_id
1 'polypeptide(L)' 'MPKVINIEPTPNPDALKFLVHPAILKAGSRSFKDFGAAVGDPLGSALFGLGHVTSVFYMDRFVTVNKEPAADW' A
#
# COMPACT_ATOMS: atom_id res chain seq x y z
N MET A 1 -3.73 11.67 -12.14
CA MET A 1 -3.13 11.05 -10.95
C MET A 1 -4.17 10.15 -10.30
N PRO A 2 -3.84 8.91 -9.90
CA PRO A 2 -4.75 8.04 -9.17
C PRO A 2 -5.27 8.74 -7.91
N LYS A 3 -6.57 8.57 -7.62
CA LYS A 3 -7.19 9.03 -6.38
C LYS A 3 -7.79 7.85 -5.64
N VAL A 4 -7.70 7.86 -4.32
CA VAL A 4 -8.43 6.91 -3.47
C VAL A 4 -9.92 7.20 -3.62
N ILE A 5 -10.68 6.19 -4.02
CA ILE A 5 -12.14 6.26 -4.20
C ILE A 5 -12.90 5.51 -3.12
N ASN A 6 -12.25 4.57 -2.44
CA ASN A 6 -12.81 3.83 -1.32
C ASN A 6 -11.68 3.27 -0.43
N ILE A 7 -11.99 3.02 0.84
CA ILE A 7 -11.11 2.33 1.79
C ILE A 7 -11.90 1.15 2.35
N GLU A 8 -11.33 -0.04 2.24
CA GLU A 8 -11.93 -1.29 2.70
C GLU A 8 -11.08 -1.86 3.84
N PRO A 9 -11.69 -2.28 4.95
CA PRO A 9 -10.99 -3.04 5.97
C PRO A 9 -10.59 -4.41 5.42
N THR A 10 -9.59 -5.03 6.05
CA THR A 10 -9.23 -6.42 5.79
C THR A 10 -9.43 -7.26 7.06
N PRO A 11 -9.40 -8.60 6.99
CA PRO A 11 -9.39 -9.44 8.19
C PRO A 11 -8.18 -9.17 9.12
N ASN A 12 -7.09 -8.61 8.59
CA ASN A 12 -5.98 -8.13 9.40
C ASN A 12 -6.28 -6.70 9.90
N PRO A 13 -6.42 -6.45 11.21
CA PRO A 13 -6.73 -5.12 11.75
C PRO A 13 -5.63 -4.09 11.46
N ASP A 14 -4.40 -4.57 11.25
CA ASP A 14 -3.25 -3.73 10.92
C ASP A 14 -3.10 -3.50 9.43
N ALA A 15 -4.12 -3.81 8.62
CA ALA A 15 -4.10 -3.57 7.18
C ALA A 15 -5.40 -2.95 6.66
N LEU A 16 -5.23 -1.90 5.84
CA LEU A 16 -6.29 -1.28 5.05
C LEU A 16 -6.02 -1.45 3.56
N LYS A 17 -7.11 -1.63 2.80
CA LYS A 17 -7.08 -1.72 1.34
C LYS A 17 -7.71 -0.47 0.74
N PHE A 18 -6.92 0.29 0.01
CA PHE A 18 -7.30 1.53 -0.67
C PHE A 18 -7.62 1.23 -2.12
N LEU A 19 -8.87 1.41 -2.54
CA LEU A 19 -9.26 1.35 -3.95
C LEU A 19 -8.96 2.69 -4.61
N VAL A 20 -8.38 2.65 -5.82
CA VAL A 20 -7.98 3.85 -6.55
C VAL A 20 -8.48 3.87 -7.99
N HIS A 21 -8.63 5.08 -8.54
CA HIS A 21 -8.93 5.28 -9.96
C HIS A 21 -8.14 6.46 -10.56
N PRO A 22 -7.55 6.32 -11.76
CA PRO A 22 -7.43 5.10 -12.57
C PRO A 22 -6.48 4.06 -11.96
N ALA A 23 -6.28 2.92 -12.65
CA ALA A 23 -5.37 1.86 -12.23
C ALA A 23 -3.93 2.36 -12.02
N ILE A 24 -3.26 1.80 -11.00
CA ILE A 24 -1.86 2.01 -10.64
C ILE A 24 -0.95 1.27 -11.62
N LEU A 25 -1.27 0.00 -11.89
CA LEU A 25 -0.51 -0.89 -12.77
C LEU A 25 -1.41 -1.41 -13.89
N LYS A 26 -0.88 -1.49 -15.10
CA LYS A 26 -1.58 -2.12 -16.24
C LYS A 26 -1.59 -3.66 -16.15
N ALA A 27 -0.56 -4.25 -15.53
CA ALA A 27 -0.41 -5.69 -15.35
C ALA A 27 0.55 -6.00 -14.19
N GLY A 28 0.41 -7.21 -13.64
CA GLY A 28 1.25 -7.71 -12.55
C GLY A 28 0.93 -7.09 -11.19
N SER A 29 1.82 -7.35 -10.23
CA SER A 29 1.72 -6.85 -8.87
C SER A 29 3.08 -6.38 -8.34
N ARG A 30 3.03 -5.68 -7.22
CA ARG A 30 4.19 -5.26 -6.44
C ARG A 30 3.92 -5.61 -4.99
N SER A 31 4.92 -6.16 -4.31
CA SER A 31 4.83 -6.61 -2.92
C SER A 31 6.16 -6.36 -2.23
N PHE A 32 6.12 -5.67 -1.12
CA PHE A 32 7.30 -5.25 -0.37
C PHE A 32 7.08 -5.53 1.11
N LYS A 33 8.04 -6.22 1.72
CA LYS A 33 7.98 -6.59 3.15
C LYS A 33 8.70 -5.59 4.08
N ASP A 34 9.38 -4.60 3.50
CA ASP A 34 10.10 -3.56 4.21
C ASP A 34 10.48 -2.43 3.23
N PHE A 35 11.02 -1.33 3.76
CA PHE A 35 11.49 -0.18 2.99
C PHE A 35 12.58 -0.56 1.98
N GLY A 36 13.51 -1.45 2.34
CA GLY A 36 14.63 -1.85 1.49
C GLY A 36 14.17 -2.56 0.21
N ALA A 37 13.16 -3.43 0.33
CA ALA A 37 12.54 -4.12 -0.80
C ALA A 37 11.80 -3.16 -1.76
N ALA A 38 11.35 -1.99 -1.26
CA ALA A 38 10.62 -1.00 -2.04
C ALA A 38 11.52 0.04 -2.73
N VAL A 39 12.84 0.01 -2.49
CA VAL A 39 13.78 0.95 -3.09
C VAL A 39 13.71 0.88 -4.62
N GLY A 40 13.53 2.04 -5.25
CA GLY A 40 13.38 2.16 -6.71
C GLY A 40 11.94 2.05 -7.19
N ASP A 41 10.99 1.66 -6.33
CA ASP A 41 9.57 1.83 -6.62
C ASP A 41 9.04 3.14 -5.99
N PRO A 42 8.57 4.12 -6.79
CA PRO A 42 8.16 5.42 -6.28
C PRO A 42 6.99 5.36 -5.28
N LEU A 43 6.01 4.47 -5.49
CA LEU A 43 4.85 4.37 -4.61
C LEU A 43 5.22 3.61 -3.34
N GLY A 44 5.90 2.47 -3.47
CA GLY A 44 6.35 1.68 -2.33
C GLY A 44 7.24 2.50 -1.41
N SER A 45 8.28 3.15 -1.96
CA SER A 45 9.22 3.98 -1.21
C SER A 45 8.52 5.15 -0.50
N ALA A 46 7.56 5.82 -1.17
CA ALA A 46 6.82 6.92 -0.58
C ALA A 46 5.94 6.48 0.60
N LEU A 47 5.27 5.32 0.49
CA LEU A 47 4.41 4.80 1.54
C LEU A 47 5.21 4.41 2.79
N PHE A 48 6.34 3.71 2.61
CA PHE A 48 7.21 3.41 3.74
C PHE A 48 7.84 4.66 4.37
N GLY A 49 8.07 5.71 3.58
CA GLY A 49 8.57 7.00 4.07
C GLY A 49 7.63 7.73 5.05
N LEU A 50 6.36 7.32 5.16
CA LEU A 50 5.41 7.85 6.15
C LEU A 50 5.71 7.36 7.58
N GLY A 51 6.55 6.33 7.73
CA GLY A 51 6.79 5.67 9.00
C GLY A 51 5.68 4.68 9.37
N HIS A 52 6.01 3.72 10.23
CA HIS A 52 5.09 2.69 10.76
C HIS A 52 4.47 1.74 9.73
N VAL A 53 4.86 1.78 8.46
CA VAL A 53 4.41 0.82 7.44
C VAL A 53 5.29 -0.44 7.50
N THR A 54 4.65 -1.61 7.60
CA THR A 54 5.33 -2.91 7.72
C THR A 54 5.31 -3.70 6.42
N SER A 55 4.31 -3.51 5.57
CA SER A 55 4.33 -4.06 4.21
C SER A 55 3.39 -3.30 3.29
N VAL A 56 3.69 -3.35 1.99
CA VAL A 56 2.87 -2.74 0.94
C VAL A 56 2.67 -3.74 -0.18
N PHE A 57 1.43 -3.87 -0.62
CA PHE A 57 1.06 -4.65 -1.79
C PHE A 57 0.14 -3.84 -2.70
N TYR A 58 0.36 -3.85 -4.02
CA TYR A 58 -0.60 -3.28 -4.95
C TYR A 58 -0.60 -3.95 -6.31
N MET A 59 -1.77 -3.90 -6.94
CA MET A 59 -2.01 -4.32 -8.32
C MET A 59 -3.28 -3.65 -8.85
N ASP A 60 -3.38 -3.51 -10.17
CA ASP A 60 -4.50 -2.85 -10.85
C ASP A 60 -4.98 -1.58 -10.13
N ARG A 61 -6.11 -1.66 -9.42
CA ARG A 61 -6.81 -0.53 -8.79
C ARG A 61 -6.83 -0.58 -7.26
N PHE A 62 -5.90 -1.29 -6.62
CA PHE A 62 -5.83 -1.24 -5.16
C PHE A 62 -4.43 -1.30 -4.60
N VAL A 63 -4.27 -0.71 -3.41
CA VAL A 63 -3.10 -0.82 -2.55
C VAL A 63 -3.56 -1.36 -1.20
N THR A 64 -2.92 -2.41 -0.69
CA THR A 64 -2.99 -2.81 0.71
C THR A 64 -1.74 -2.30 1.40
N VAL A 65 -1.92 -1.58 2.49
CA VAL A 65 -0.84 -1.13 3.37
C VAL A 65 -1.04 -1.82 4.70
N ASN A 66 0.02 -2.41 5.24
CA ASN A 66 0.05 -2.85 6.62
C ASN A 66 0.84 -1.85 7.45
N LYS A 67 0.35 -1.52 8.63
CA LYS A 67 1.05 -0.71 9.63
C LYS A 67 1.61 -1.57 10.76
N GLU A 68 2.38 -0.96 11.64
CA GLU A 68 2.74 -1.52 12.94
C GLU A 68 1.49 -1.62 13.83
N PRO A 69 1.40 -2.63 14.72
CA PRO A 69 0.22 -2.78 15.60
C PRO A 69 -0.06 -1.57 16.48
N ALA A 70 0.99 -0.88 16.93
CA ALA A 70 0.88 0.28 17.82
C ALA A 70 0.59 1.61 17.11
N ALA A 71 0.61 1.64 15.77
CA ALA A 71 0.33 2.85 15.01
C ALA A 71 -1.18 3.04 14.80
N ASP A 72 -1.61 4.27 14.58
CA ASP A 72 -2.98 4.62 14.23
C ASP A 72 -3.12 4.79 12.70
N TRP A 73 -4.36 4.67 12.20
CA TRP A 73 -4.73 4.86 10.79
C TRP A 73 -5.21 6.29 10.50
#